data_AF-A0A1G2ZQD3-F1
#
_entry.id   AF-A0A1G2ZQD3-F1
#
_cell.length_a   1.000
_cell.length_b   1.000
_cell.length_c   1.000
_cell.angle_alpha   90.00
_cell.angle_beta   90.00
_cell.angle_gamma   90.00
#
_symmetry.space_group_name_H-M   'P 1'
#
loop_
_entity.id
_entity.type
_entity.pdbx_description
1 polymer ?
#
loop_
_entity_poly.entity_id
_entity_poly.type
_entity_poly.pdbx_seq_one_letter_code
_entity_poly.pdbx_strand_id
1 'polypeptide(L)' 'MLQADIINSIRQYIINLTADGISVTFVVVFGSQVTGKATELSDIDVLVVSSDFDNMIDRSKTGNAYCCG' A
#
# COMPACT_ATOMS: atom_id res chain seq x y z
N MET A 1 7.86 4.71 -17.51
CA MET A 1 8.31 5.44 -16.31
C MET A 1 7.09 5.93 -15.57
N LEU A 2 7.11 5.92 -14.24
CA LEU A 2 6.01 6.48 -13.44
C LEU A 2 5.91 8.00 -13.69
N GLN A 3 4.67 8.49 -13.71
CA GLN A 3 4.40 9.91 -13.83
C GLN A 3 4.76 10.66 -12.54
N ALA A 4 5.15 11.93 -12.66
CA ALA A 4 5.69 12.70 -11.54
C ALA A 4 4.64 13.02 -10.45
N ASP A 5 3.39 13.17 -10.86
CA ASP A 5 2.23 13.33 -9.99
C ASP A 5 2.00 12.09 -9.11
N ILE A 6 2.09 10.89 -9.67
CA ILE A 6 1.98 9.62 -8.91
C ILE A 6 3.09 9.52 -7.87
N ILE A 7 4.32 9.88 -8.24
CA ILE A 7 5.46 9.91 -7.32
C ILE A 7 5.19 10.89 -6.16
N ASN A 8 4.61 12.06 -6.45
CA ASN A 8 4.28 13.05 -5.42
C ASN A 8 3.17 12.55 -4.49
N SER A 9 2.12 11.91 -5.02
CA SER A 9 1.06 11.31 -4.21
C SER A 9 1.60 10.23 -3.26
N ILE A 10 2.49 9.36 -3.75
CA ILE A 10 3.14 8.34 -2.91
C ILE A 10 4.00 8.97 -1.82
N ARG A 11 4.76 10.03 -2.13
CA ARG A 11 5.56 10.75 -1.13
C ARG A 11 4.69 11.36 -0.03
N GLN A 12 3.59 12.01 -0.40
CA GLN A 12 2.65 12.57 0.57
C GLN A 12 2.01 11.47 1.43
N TYR A 13 1.68 10.34 0.82
CA TYR A 13 1.18 9.18 1.56
C TYR A 13 2.19 8.68 2.60
N ILE A 14 3.47 8.54 2.24
CA ILE A 14 4.55 8.15 3.18
C ILE A 14 4.69 9.17 4.32
N ILE A 15 4.66 10.47 4.01
CA ILE A 15 4.74 11.53 5.03
C ILE A 15 3.60 11.40 6.04
N ASN A 16 2.36 11.19 5.56
CA ASN A 16 1.20 11.04 6.43
C ASN A 16 1.30 9.78 7.30
N LEU A 17 1.73 8.64 6.74
CA LEU A 17 1.96 7.42 7.52
C LEU A 17 2.99 7.64 8.64
N THR A 18 4.10 8.31 8.33
CA THR A 18 5.13 8.60 9.33
C THR A 18 4.64 9.59 10.39
N ALA A 19 3.83 10.59 10.00
CA ALA A 19 3.19 11.52 10.93
C ALA A 19 2.20 10.82 11.88
N ASP A 20 1.52 9.78 11.39
CA ASP A 20 0.62 8.92 12.17
C ASP A 20 1.36 7.87 13.03
N GLY A 21 2.70 7.90 13.03
CA GLY A 21 3.54 7.03 13.84
C GLY A 21 3.85 5.67 13.23
N ILE A 22 3.60 5.49 11.92
CA ILE A 22 3.94 4.25 11.19
C ILE A 22 5.32 4.41 10.53
N SER A 23 6.27 3.58 10.95
CA SER A 23 7.62 3.53 10.43
C SER A 23 7.64 2.91 9.03
N VAL A 24 8.05 3.65 8.00
CA VAL A 24 8.12 3.11 6.62
C VAL A 24 9.57 2.75 6.27
N THR A 25 9.83 1.46 6.02
CA THR A 25 11.14 0.97 5.59
C THR A 25 11.34 1.19 4.09
N PHE A 26 10.36 0.78 3.29
CA PHE A 26 10.29 1.07 1.85
C PHE A 26 8.87 0.85 1.32
N VAL A 27 8.61 1.40 0.14
CA VAL A 27 7.33 1.24 -0.58
C VAL A 27 7.60 0.63 -1.95
N VAL A 28 6.80 -0.36 -2.32
CA VAL A 28 6.78 -0.93 -3.67
C VAL A 28 5.51 -0.48 -4.36
N VAL A 29 5.67 0.17 -5.53
CA VAL A 29 4.57 0.49 -6.43
C VAL A 29 4.41 -0.66 -7.40
N PHE A 30 3.18 -1.12 -7.61
CA PHE A 30 2.89 -2.20 -8.55
C PHE A 30 1.60 -1.94 -9.32
N GLY A 31 1.11 -2.95 -10.06
CA GLY A 31 -0.17 -2.87 -10.75
C GLY A 31 -0.14 -2.07 -12.05
N SER A 32 -1.29 -1.46 -12.38
CA SER A 32 -1.55 -0.80 -13.66
C SER A 32 -0.59 0.37 -13.92
N GLN A 33 -0.19 1.07 -12.85
CA GLN A 33 0.68 2.26 -12.90
C GLN A 33 2.12 1.95 -13.34
N VAL A 34 2.58 0.72 -13.11
CA VAL A 34 3.94 0.28 -13.51
C VAL A 34 3.92 -0.45 -14.85
N THR A 35 2.82 -1.13 -15.17
CA THR A 35 2.66 -1.91 -16.42
C THR A 35 2.29 -1.07 -17.64
N GLY A 36 2.02 0.22 -17.47
CA GLY A 36 1.62 1.13 -18.56
C GLY A 36 0.17 0.92 -19.02
N LYS A 37 -0.63 0.20 -18.23
CA LYS A 37 -2.06 -0.04 -18.50
C LYS A 37 -2.98 0.90 -17.70
N ALA A 38 -2.40 1.79 -16.91
CA ALA A 38 -3.16 2.77 -16.15
C ALA A 38 -3.88 3.77 -17.07
N THR A 39 -5.11 4.06 -16.70
CA THR A 39 -5.98 5.11 -17.24
C THR A 39 -6.12 6.23 -16.21
N GLU A 40 -6.75 7.35 -16.59
CA GLU A 40 -6.98 8.49 -15.70
C GLU A 40 -7.79 8.15 -14.44
N LEU A 41 -8.56 7.06 -14.47
CA LEU A 41 -9.36 6.56 -13.35
C LEU A 41 -8.70 5.39 -12.63
N SER A 42 -7.44 5.07 -12.95
CA SER A 42 -6.74 3.96 -12.31
C SER A 42 -6.22 4.33 -10.93
N ASP A 43 -6.49 3.46 -9.97
CA ASP A 43 -5.94 3.55 -8.62
C ASP A 43 -4.40 3.40 -8.61
N ILE A 44 -3.79 3.65 -7.45
CA ILE A 44 -2.36 3.46 -7.21
C ILE A 44 -2.18 2.31 -6.22
N ASP A 45 -1.71 1.17 -6.72
CA ASP A 45 -1.41 0.01 -5.88
C ASP A 45 -0.01 0.15 -5.23
N VAL A 46 0.02 0.17 -3.89
CA VAL A 46 1.26 0.25 -3.09
C VAL A 46 1.32 -0.83 -2.03
N LEU A 47 2.53 -1.37 -1.83
CA LEU A 47 2.87 -2.22 -0.70
C LEU A 47 3.85 -1.44 0.18
N VAL A 48 3.44 -1.19 1.41
CA VAL A 48 4.27 -0.53 2.42
C VAL A 48 4.89 -1.61 3.29
N VAL A 49 6.22 -1.61 3.38
CA VAL A 49 6.96 -2.47 4.31
C VAL A 49 7.36 -1.64 5.52
N SER A 50 6.98 -2.14 6.69
CA SER A 50 7.13 -1.46 7.97
C SER A 50 7.45 -2.48 9.05
N SER A 51 8.47 -2.18 9.85
CA SER A 51 8.89 -3.01 10.99
C SER A 51 7.83 -3.10 12.09
N ASP A 52 6.91 -2.13 12.13
CA ASP A 52 5.88 -2.06 13.18
C ASP A 52 4.90 -3.25 13.09
N PHE A 53 4.87 -3.92 11.95
CA PHE A 53 4.01 -5.07 11.67
C PHE A 53 4.74 -6.42 11.66
N ASP A 54 6.06 -6.47 11.92
CA ASP A 54 6.84 -7.71 11.87
C ASP A 54 6.34 -8.78 12.86
N ASN A 55 5.78 -8.33 13.99
CA ASN A 55 5.24 -9.20 15.03
C ASN A 55 3.71 -9.24 15.04
N MET A 56 3.05 -8.71 14.01
CA MET A 56 1.59 -8.73 13.95
C MET A 56 1.10 -10.15 13.69
N ILE A 57 0.13 -10.60 14.50
CA ILE A 57 -0.52 -11.89 14.27
C ILE A 57 -1.29 -11.80 12.96
N ASP A 58 -0.97 -12.72 12.05
CA ASP A 58 -1.67 -12.91 10.80
C ASP A 58 -3.19 -13.05 11.03
N ARG A 59 -3.95 -12.04 10.63
CA ARG A 59 -5.40 -11.98 10.79
C ARG A 59 -6.13 -12.94 9.85
N SER A 60 -5.47 -13.49 8.83
CA SER A 60 -6.07 -14.55 8.00
C SER A 60 -6.32 -15.84 8.81
N LYS A 61 -5.62 -16.03 9.94
CA LYS A 61 -5.79 -17.17 10.86
C LYS A 61 -6.92 -16.99 11.88
N THR A 62 -7.53 -15.80 11.97
CA THR A 62 -8.65 -15.53 12.89
C THR A 62 -10.03 -15.51 12.20
N GLY A 63 -10.09 -15.87 10.91
CA GLY A 63 -11.34 -16.05 10.18
C GLY A 63 -12.04 -17.35 10.58
N ASN A 64 -12.81 -17.32 11.67
CA ASN A 64 -13.89 -18.29 11.84
C ASN A 64 -14.87 -18.06 10.67
N ALA A 65 -14.99 -19.05 9.79
CA ALA A 65 -15.78 -18.97 8.58
C ALA A 65 -17.27 -18.78 8.93
N TYR A 66 -17.72 -17.53 8.98
CA TYR A 66 -19.11 -17.17 8.82
C TYR A 66 -19.28 -16.60 7.41
N CYS A 67 -19.18 -17.49 6.41
CA CYS A 67 -19.72 -17.22 5.10
C CYS A 67 -21.14 -17.77 5.05
N CYS A 68 -22.06 -16.84 4.82
CA CYS A 68 -23.51 -16.91 4.71
C CYS A 68 -24.11 -18.24 4.22
N GLY A 69 -25.15 -18.69 4.93
CA GLY A 69 -26.26 -19.46 4.34
C GLY A 69 -27.31 -18.54 3.73
#